data_AF-A0A2N1Z897-F1
#
_entry.id   AF-A0A2N1Z897-F1
#
_cell.length_a   1.000
_cell.length_b   1.000
_cell.length_c   1.000
_cell.angle_alpha   90.00
_cell.angle_beta   90.00
_cell.angle_gamma   90.00
#
_symmetry.space_group_name_H-M   'P 1'
#
loop_
_entity.id
_entity.type
_entity.pdbx_description
1 polymer ?
#
loop_
_entity_poly.entity_id
_entity_poly.type
_entity_poly.pdbx_seq_one_letter_code
_entity_poly.pdbx_strand_id
1 'polypeptide(L)'
;MTPPAGKMEKGLLWKQEYLSPLPIPTGQPASDILSLIWRKNDTYLDVGSLSLFGAWATNHSITLLFLFLIIVPLIHGVYVLAALMFIAGLLLMGFGWSLFISLYRRPLPPPLRFHRQRREVRITTPDGEEWTVPWERVHALAPSATMIGQFGAAQMGGLILWFPYAHEIDQPYHKNKEGWVMMVSPGPGIAAMRQWECIRSFMEIGPEAVPEPLKELHEKTGRGVFNETFKKAREKHGLLFALLWEGFAACILFNMLTYEWLHRKKFAVIPDLESPEGIAWSQPLPPDQWAKRSPELEAAIAEREQDLAALNAKQTSHTA
;
A
#
# COMPACT_ATOMS: atom_id res chain seq x y z
N MET A 1 -3.72 10.76 -26.42
CA MET A 1 -3.39 9.32 -26.55
C MET A 1 -3.03 8.78 -25.19
N THR A 2 -3.50 7.57 -24.87
CA THR A 2 -3.23 6.85 -23.62
C THR A 2 -1.81 6.26 -23.66
N PRO A 3 -0.95 6.56 -22.68
CA PRO A 3 0.39 5.96 -22.63
C PRO A 3 0.32 4.42 -22.51
N PRO A 4 1.11 3.65 -23.28
CA PRO A 4 1.15 2.20 -23.16
C PRO A 4 1.85 1.76 -21.87
N ALA A 5 1.53 0.54 -21.42
CA ALA A 5 2.22 -0.08 -20.30
C ALA A 5 3.72 -0.28 -20.60
N GLY A 6 4.57 -0.13 -19.60
CA GLY A 6 6.02 -0.13 -19.75
C GLY A 6 6.62 1.21 -20.21
N LYS A 7 5.81 2.18 -20.65
CA LYS A 7 6.32 3.53 -20.94
C LYS A 7 6.83 4.17 -19.65
N MET A 8 7.98 4.83 -19.74
CA MET A 8 8.56 5.63 -18.66
C MET A 8 8.69 7.08 -19.12
N GLU A 9 8.11 7.99 -18.37
CA GLU A 9 8.33 9.43 -18.51
C GLU A 9 9.22 9.90 -17.35
N LYS A 10 10.19 10.77 -17.63
CA LYS A 10 11.11 11.28 -16.62
C LYS A 10 11.40 12.76 -16.84
N GLY A 11 11.49 13.50 -15.74
CA GLY A 11 12.04 14.84 -15.67
C GLY A 11 13.28 14.88 -14.78
N LEU A 12 13.70 16.08 -14.39
CA LEU A 12 14.92 16.28 -13.59
C LEU A 12 14.87 15.57 -12.22
N LEU A 13 13.73 15.67 -11.54
CA LEU A 13 13.52 15.15 -10.18
C LEU A 13 12.28 14.25 -10.07
N TRP A 14 11.73 13.79 -11.20
CA TRP A 14 10.56 12.93 -11.20
C TRP A 14 10.64 11.87 -12.29
N LYS A 15 9.99 10.75 -12.04
CA LYS A 15 9.87 9.63 -12.95
C LYS A 15 8.50 8.99 -12.76
N GLN A 16 7.81 8.70 -13.85
CA GLN A 16 6.51 8.04 -13.87
C GLN A 16 6.56 6.84 -14.79
N GLU A 17 6.27 5.67 -14.24
CA GLU A 17 6.12 4.43 -15.00
C GLU A 17 4.63 4.12 -15.17
N TYR A 18 4.22 3.83 -16.40
CA TYR A 18 2.86 3.42 -16.72
C TYR A 18 2.80 1.89 -16.68
N LEU A 19 1.96 1.34 -15.82
CA LEU A 19 1.85 -0.10 -15.58
C LEU A 19 0.64 -0.74 -16.31
N SER A 20 -0.32 0.07 -16.75
CA SER A 20 -1.47 -0.35 -17.58
C SER A 20 -2.00 0.86 -18.40
N PRO A 21 -2.82 0.69 -19.47
CA PRO A 21 -4.05 -0.11 -19.52
C PRO A 21 -3.92 -1.59 -19.78
N LEU A 22 -2.99 -2.02 -20.64
CA LEU A 22 -2.73 -3.44 -20.86
C LEU A 22 -1.85 -3.94 -19.71
N PRO A 23 -2.37 -4.74 -18.77
CA PRO A 23 -1.67 -5.09 -17.55
C PRO A 23 -0.62 -6.18 -17.82
N ILE A 24 0.49 -5.80 -18.44
CA ILE A 24 1.61 -6.70 -18.76
C ILE A 24 2.55 -6.91 -17.55
N PRO A 25 3.30 -8.02 -17.50
CA PRO A 25 4.26 -8.28 -16.43
C PRO A 25 5.37 -7.20 -16.35
N THR A 26 5.60 -6.68 -15.15
CA THR A 26 6.70 -5.74 -14.86
C THR A 26 8.06 -6.44 -14.73
N GLY A 27 8.06 -7.74 -14.46
CA GLY A 27 9.26 -8.53 -14.13
C GLY A 27 9.66 -8.49 -12.65
N GLN A 28 8.88 -7.80 -11.81
CA GLN A 28 9.04 -7.83 -10.35
C GLN A 28 8.17 -8.95 -9.74
N PRO A 29 8.56 -9.53 -8.60
CA PRO A 29 7.71 -10.48 -7.89
C PRO A 29 6.52 -9.78 -7.23
N ALA A 30 5.38 -10.48 -7.13
CA ALA A 30 4.25 -10.04 -6.32
C ALA A 30 4.66 -9.99 -4.84
N SER A 31 4.63 -8.79 -4.24
CA SER A 31 4.94 -8.60 -2.82
C SER A 31 4.02 -7.52 -2.25
N ASP A 32 3.24 -7.88 -1.24
CA ASP A 32 2.32 -6.96 -0.57
C ASP A 32 3.05 -6.17 0.52
N ILE A 33 3.66 -5.06 0.10
CA ILE A 33 4.55 -4.25 0.96
C ILE A 33 3.75 -3.48 2.01
N LEU A 34 2.55 -3.02 1.66
CA LEU A 34 1.71 -2.20 2.52
C LEU A 34 0.59 -2.96 3.22
N SER A 35 0.52 -4.28 3.05
CA SER A 35 -0.64 -5.06 3.51
C SER A 35 -1.97 -4.54 2.91
N LEU A 36 -1.96 -4.22 1.62
CA LEU A 36 -3.14 -3.71 0.90
C LEU A 36 -4.18 -4.79 0.67
N ILE A 37 -3.77 -6.05 0.65
CA ILE A 37 -4.67 -7.17 0.40
C ILE A 37 -5.39 -7.48 1.69
N TRP A 38 -6.68 -7.16 1.72
CA TRP A 38 -7.54 -7.37 2.88
C TRP A 38 -8.16 -8.76 2.87
N ARG A 39 -8.56 -9.25 1.68
CA ARG A 39 -9.10 -10.60 1.48
C ARG A 39 -8.68 -11.16 0.13
N LYS A 40 -8.54 -12.47 0.07
CA LYS A 40 -8.16 -13.23 -1.13
C LYS A 40 -8.91 -14.57 -1.13
N ASN A 41 -9.48 -14.93 -2.26
CA ASN A 41 -10.00 -16.27 -2.55
C ASN A 41 -9.86 -16.58 -4.05
N ASP A 42 -10.40 -17.70 -4.53
CA ASP A 42 -10.27 -18.13 -5.93
C ASP A 42 -11.04 -17.26 -6.94
N THR A 43 -11.93 -16.39 -6.46
CA THR A 43 -12.85 -15.60 -7.27
C THR A 43 -12.45 -14.13 -7.30
N TYR A 44 -12.19 -13.53 -6.14
CA TYR A 44 -11.92 -12.11 -5.98
C TYR A 44 -10.79 -11.78 -4.99
N LEU A 45 -10.26 -10.57 -5.15
CA LEU A 45 -9.25 -9.95 -4.30
C LEU A 45 -9.79 -8.61 -3.81
N ASP A 46 -9.83 -8.42 -2.50
CA ASP A 46 -10.19 -7.15 -1.89
C ASP A 46 -8.93 -6.35 -1.57
N VAL A 47 -8.84 -5.18 -2.20
CA VAL A 47 -7.74 -4.24 -2.00
C VAL A 47 -8.28 -3.02 -1.27
N GLY A 48 -7.61 -2.62 -0.21
CA GLY A 48 -7.90 -1.36 0.47
C GLY A 48 -6.65 -0.73 1.02
N SER A 49 -6.76 0.52 1.47
CA SER A 49 -5.64 1.23 2.04
C SER A 49 -6.05 1.93 3.32
N LEU A 50 -5.27 1.68 4.37
CA LEU A 50 -5.29 2.46 5.60
C LEU A 50 -3.87 2.54 6.13
N SER A 51 -3.30 3.74 6.14
CA SER A 51 -1.99 4.00 6.75
C SER A 51 -2.18 4.95 7.93
N LEU A 52 -2.04 4.40 9.14
CA LEU A 52 -2.09 5.18 10.39
C LEU A 52 -0.72 5.26 11.09
N PHE A 53 0.25 4.46 10.64
CA PHE A 53 1.54 4.32 11.30
C PHE A 53 2.29 5.64 11.36
N GLY A 54 2.39 6.38 10.25
CA GLY A 54 3.11 7.65 10.21
C GLY A 54 2.55 8.66 11.21
N ALA A 55 1.22 8.79 11.28
CA ALA A 55 0.55 9.67 12.23
C ALA A 55 0.76 9.22 13.69
N TRP A 56 0.66 7.90 13.96
CA TRP A 56 0.94 7.32 15.28
C TRP A 56 2.39 7.59 15.72
N ALA A 57 3.35 7.18 14.90
CA ALA A 57 4.78 7.28 15.19
C ALA A 57 5.20 8.73 15.42
N THR A 58 4.69 9.65 14.61
CA THR A 58 4.95 11.10 14.75
C THR A 58 4.38 11.63 16.07
N ASN A 59 3.09 11.40 16.35
CA ASN A 59 2.47 11.88 17.58
C ASN A 59 3.12 11.29 18.84
N HIS A 60 3.43 9.99 18.84
CA HIS A 60 4.06 9.33 19.97
C HIS A 60 5.50 9.81 20.19
N SER A 61 6.31 9.92 19.12
CA SER A 61 7.69 10.42 19.22
C SER A 61 7.73 11.87 19.72
N ILE A 62 6.85 12.74 19.21
CA ILE A 62 6.79 14.13 19.67
C ILE A 62 6.25 14.21 21.11
N THR A 63 5.33 13.33 21.50
CA THR A 63 4.88 13.23 22.91
C THR A 63 6.05 12.91 23.84
N LEU A 64 6.90 11.94 23.48
CA LEU A 64 8.12 11.62 24.25
C LEU A 64 9.09 12.81 24.32
N LEU A 65 9.25 13.54 23.22
CA LEU A 65 10.06 14.75 23.19
C LEU A 65 9.53 15.81 24.15
N PHE A 66 8.22 16.10 24.16
CA PHE A 66 7.63 17.04 25.11
C PHE A 66 7.78 16.57 26.56
N LEU A 67 7.59 15.28 26.84
CA LEU A 67 7.82 14.73 28.17
C LEU A 67 9.26 14.97 28.62
N PHE A 68 10.25 14.74 27.75
CA PHE A 68 11.65 15.06 28.04
C PHE A 68 11.88 16.55 28.28
N LEU A 69 11.33 17.42 27.42
CA LEU A 69 11.42 18.88 27.55
C LEU A 69 10.70 19.46 28.77
N ILE A 70 9.81 18.69 29.39
CA ILE A 70 9.15 19.06 30.66
C ILE A 70 9.94 18.54 31.85
N ILE A 71 10.36 17.26 31.82
CA ILE A 71 11.03 16.59 32.95
C ILE A 71 12.40 17.21 33.24
N VAL A 72 13.20 17.51 32.21
CA VAL A 72 14.56 18.03 32.42
C VAL A 72 14.55 19.40 33.15
N PRO A 73 13.75 20.39 32.73
CA PRO A 73 13.62 21.64 33.47
C PRO A 73 13.09 21.46 34.90
N LEU A 74 12.15 20.54 35.13
CA LEU A 74 11.64 20.25 36.48
C LEU A 74 12.75 19.76 37.42
N ILE A 75 13.60 18.84 36.96
CA ILE A 75 14.72 18.31 37.74
C ILE A 75 15.72 19.42 38.12
N HIS A 76 15.93 20.39 37.22
CA HIS A 76 16.84 21.51 37.45
C HIS A 76 16.19 22.72 38.14
N GLY A 77 14.94 22.61 38.59
CA GLY A 77 14.22 23.68 39.29
C GLY A 77 13.76 24.84 38.39
N VAL A 78 13.74 24.66 37.07
CA VAL A 78 13.32 25.68 36.10
C VAL A 78 11.82 25.54 35.79
N TYR A 79 10.99 25.83 36.80
CA TYR A 79 9.55 25.54 36.77
C TYR A 79 8.76 26.33 35.71
N VAL A 80 9.13 27.59 35.44
CA VAL A 80 8.45 28.42 34.44
C VAL A 80 8.61 27.82 33.04
N LEU A 81 9.83 27.39 32.69
CA LEU A 81 10.07 26.73 31.41
C LEU A 81 9.32 25.40 31.30
N ALA A 82 9.30 24.60 32.38
CA ALA A 82 8.53 23.36 32.42
C ALA A 82 7.02 23.62 32.19
N ALA A 83 6.46 24.65 32.83
CA ALA A 83 5.05 25.01 32.66
C ALA A 83 4.75 25.48 31.23
N LEU A 84 5.63 26.27 30.61
CA LEU A 84 5.49 26.69 29.22
C LEU A 84 5.55 25.50 28.25
N MET A 85 6.51 24.59 28.43
CA MET A 85 6.61 23.37 27.62
C MET A 85 5.41 22.45 27.83
N PHE A 86 4.86 22.38 29.04
CA PHE A 86 3.64 21.63 29.33
C PHE A 86 2.44 22.20 28.58
N ILE A 87 2.22 23.51 28.63
CA ILE A 87 1.12 24.17 27.91
C ILE A 87 1.27 23.98 26.39
N ALA A 88 2.47 24.22 25.85
CA ALA A 88 2.74 24.02 24.43
C ALA A 88 2.55 22.56 23.99
N GLY A 89 3.05 21.62 24.80
CA GLY A 89 2.88 20.18 24.57
C GLY A 89 1.43 19.76 24.62
N LEU A 90 0.66 20.25 25.60
CA LEU A 90 -0.77 19.97 25.72
C LEU A 90 -1.55 20.44 24.50
N LEU A 91 -1.28 21.65 24.01
CA LEU A 91 -1.96 22.19 22.82
C LEU A 91 -1.60 21.41 21.56
N LEU A 92 -0.30 21.22 21.30
CA LEU A 92 0.16 20.56 20.08
C LEU A 92 -0.19 19.07 20.06
N MET A 93 0.10 18.35 21.16
CA MET A 93 -0.18 16.92 21.25
C MET A 93 -1.67 16.66 21.45
N GLY A 94 -2.38 17.50 22.19
CA GLY A 94 -3.85 17.41 22.29
C GLY A 94 -4.51 17.52 20.92
N PHE A 95 -4.09 18.50 20.10
CA PHE A 95 -4.54 18.62 18.72
C PHE A 95 -4.15 17.39 17.88
N GLY A 96 -2.87 17.01 17.87
CA GLY A 96 -2.37 15.87 17.10
C GLY A 96 -3.07 14.54 17.43
N TRP A 97 -3.26 14.24 18.72
CA TRP A 97 -3.98 13.06 19.17
C TRP A 97 -5.48 13.13 18.86
N SER A 98 -6.11 14.30 18.95
CA SER A 98 -7.52 14.43 18.55
C SER A 98 -7.76 14.15 17.07
N LEU A 99 -6.87 14.62 16.19
CA LEU A 99 -6.89 14.28 14.76
C LEU A 99 -6.67 12.78 14.53
N PHE A 100 -5.68 12.18 15.19
CA PHE A 100 -5.41 10.76 15.07
C PHE A 100 -6.62 9.92 15.51
N ILE A 101 -7.21 10.27 16.67
CA ILE A 101 -8.37 9.57 17.21
C ILE A 101 -9.58 9.73 16.28
N SER A 102 -9.80 10.94 15.73
CA SER A 102 -10.86 11.19 14.75
C SER A 102 -10.68 10.30 13.52
N LEU A 103 -9.47 10.23 12.95
CA LEU A 103 -9.16 9.39 11.80
C LEU A 103 -9.29 7.90 12.13
N TYR A 104 -8.78 7.45 13.28
CA TYR A 104 -8.87 6.06 13.73
C TYR A 104 -10.32 5.61 13.91
N ARG A 105 -11.22 6.50 14.34
CA ARG A 105 -12.65 6.19 14.55
C ARG A 105 -13.48 6.14 13.27
N ARG A 106 -13.03 6.71 12.16
CA ARG A 106 -13.74 6.60 10.87
C ARG A 106 -13.84 5.13 10.46
N PRO A 107 -14.97 4.63 9.95
CA PRO A 107 -15.04 3.25 9.46
C PRO A 107 -13.98 3.01 8.36
N LEU A 108 -13.56 1.76 8.19
CA LEU A 108 -12.75 1.40 7.03
C LEU A 108 -13.58 1.69 5.76
N PRO A 109 -12.97 2.27 4.71
CA PRO A 109 -13.67 2.45 3.45
C PRO A 109 -14.02 1.06 2.85
N PRO A 110 -15.08 0.98 2.03
CA PRO A 110 -15.39 -0.25 1.29
C PRO A 110 -14.16 -0.73 0.49
N PRO A 111 -13.96 -2.05 0.37
CA PRO A 111 -12.85 -2.59 -0.39
C PRO A 111 -13.05 -2.34 -1.90
N LEU A 112 -11.95 -2.13 -2.60
CA LEU A 112 -11.92 -2.22 -4.05
C LEU A 112 -11.80 -3.70 -4.44
N ARG A 113 -12.85 -4.26 -5.01
CA ARG A 113 -12.92 -5.70 -5.30
C ARG A 113 -12.57 -6.00 -6.75
N PHE A 114 -11.51 -6.77 -6.95
CA PHE A 114 -11.08 -7.28 -8.26
C PHE A 114 -11.61 -8.70 -8.44
N HIS A 115 -12.38 -8.94 -9.50
CA HIS A 115 -12.96 -10.25 -9.78
C HIS A 115 -12.30 -10.88 -11.01
N ARG A 116 -11.52 -11.93 -10.77
CA ARG A 116 -10.67 -12.58 -11.78
C ARG A 116 -11.47 -13.18 -12.93
N GLN A 117 -12.49 -13.97 -12.58
CA GLN A 117 -13.26 -14.74 -13.57
C GLN A 117 -14.08 -13.85 -14.51
N ARG A 118 -14.58 -12.70 -14.02
CA ARG A 118 -15.27 -11.67 -14.81
C ARG A 118 -14.32 -10.74 -15.54
N ARG A 119 -13.05 -10.65 -15.10
CA ARG A 119 -12.07 -9.64 -15.51
C ARG A 119 -12.62 -8.23 -15.34
N GLU A 120 -13.16 -7.95 -14.15
CA GLU A 120 -13.79 -6.68 -13.79
C GLU A 120 -13.39 -6.25 -12.37
N VAL A 121 -13.56 -4.96 -12.08
CA VAL A 121 -13.35 -4.36 -10.76
C VAL A 121 -14.61 -3.65 -10.33
N ARG A 122 -15.12 -3.96 -9.14
CA ARG A 122 -16.27 -3.27 -8.53
C ARG A 122 -15.73 -2.19 -7.59
N ILE A 123 -16.15 -0.96 -7.82
CA ILE A 123 -15.85 0.19 -6.96
C ILE A 123 -17.10 0.50 -6.16
N THR A 124 -16.94 0.66 -4.85
CA THR A 124 -17.99 1.14 -3.94
C THR A 124 -17.46 2.37 -3.21
N THR A 125 -18.12 3.51 -3.39
CA THR A 125 -17.74 4.74 -2.68
C THR A 125 -18.32 4.73 -1.26
N PRO A 126 -17.73 5.50 -0.33
CA PRO A 126 -18.33 5.69 1.00
C PRO A 126 -19.75 6.26 0.96
N ASP A 127 -20.11 6.96 -0.13
CA ASP A 127 -21.44 7.54 -0.35
C ASP A 127 -22.46 6.52 -0.89
N GLY A 128 -22.02 5.29 -1.19
CA GLY A 128 -22.86 4.18 -1.65
C GLY A 128 -23.02 4.08 -3.16
N GLU A 129 -22.30 4.89 -3.95
CA GLU A 129 -22.26 4.73 -5.40
C GLU A 129 -21.44 3.50 -5.77
N GLU A 130 -21.97 2.68 -6.67
CA GLU A 130 -21.31 1.46 -7.12
C GLU A 130 -21.31 1.36 -8.65
N TRP A 131 -20.15 0.98 -9.21
CA TRP A 131 -20.05 0.65 -10.62
C TRP A 131 -18.93 -0.37 -10.86
N THR A 132 -18.96 -0.96 -12.05
CA THR A 132 -17.99 -1.95 -12.49
C THR A 132 -17.13 -1.40 -13.62
N VAL A 133 -15.83 -1.66 -13.55
CA VAL A 133 -14.86 -1.26 -14.56
C VAL A 133 -14.18 -2.52 -15.12
N PRO A 134 -14.13 -2.71 -16.45
CA PRO A 134 -13.37 -3.82 -17.03
C PRO A 134 -11.90 -3.74 -16.63
N TRP A 135 -11.29 -4.90 -16.35
CA TRP A 135 -9.91 -4.99 -15.87
C TRP A 135 -8.89 -4.32 -16.80
N GLU A 136 -9.08 -4.45 -18.12
CA GLU A 136 -8.21 -3.84 -19.14
C GLU A 136 -8.42 -2.33 -19.30
N ARG A 137 -9.37 -1.74 -18.56
CA ARG A 137 -9.60 -0.28 -18.43
C ARG A 137 -9.04 0.30 -17.13
N VAL A 138 -8.48 -0.53 -16.26
CA VAL A 138 -7.82 -0.06 -15.05
C VAL A 138 -6.48 0.54 -15.43
N HIS A 139 -6.20 1.76 -14.98
CA HIS A 139 -4.94 2.45 -15.25
C HIS A 139 -4.08 2.51 -13.99
N ALA A 140 -2.90 1.94 -14.06
CA ALA A 140 -1.95 1.86 -12.96
C ALA A 140 -0.70 2.67 -13.30
N LEU A 141 -0.28 3.51 -12.35
CA LEU A 141 0.88 4.38 -12.48
C LEU A 141 1.77 4.21 -11.25
N ALA A 142 3.08 4.16 -11.48
CA ALA A 142 4.08 4.22 -10.43
C ALA A 142 4.87 5.55 -10.51
N PRO A 143 4.30 6.67 -10.00
CA PRO A 143 5.05 7.91 -9.88
C PRO A 143 6.12 7.81 -8.80
N SER A 144 7.24 8.48 -9.07
CA SER A 144 8.35 8.68 -8.15
C SER A 144 8.91 10.09 -8.31
N ALA A 145 9.30 10.69 -7.20
CA ALA A 145 9.92 12.01 -7.13
C ALA A 145 11.13 11.97 -6.21
N THR A 146 12.24 12.56 -6.65
CA THR A 146 13.44 12.76 -5.84
C THR A 146 13.29 14.07 -5.08
N MET A 147 13.13 13.98 -3.77
CA MET A 147 13.14 15.12 -2.86
C MET A 147 14.57 15.36 -2.37
N ILE A 148 15.04 16.60 -2.50
CA ILE A 148 16.35 17.03 -1.98
C ILE A 148 16.10 17.84 -0.71
N GLY A 149 16.54 17.31 0.43
CA GLY A 149 16.42 17.95 1.73
C GLY A 149 17.77 18.16 2.42
N GLN A 150 17.74 18.74 3.62
CA GLN A 150 18.94 18.99 4.44
C GLN A 150 19.74 17.71 4.75
N PHE A 151 19.09 16.54 4.70
CA PHE A 151 19.69 15.24 4.99
C PHE A 151 20.02 14.41 3.74
N GLY A 152 19.99 15.03 2.55
CA GLY A 152 20.30 14.38 1.27
C GLY A 152 19.09 14.18 0.36
N ALA A 153 19.29 13.39 -0.70
CA ALA A 153 18.26 13.08 -1.67
C ALA A 153 17.51 11.79 -1.29
N ALA A 154 16.19 11.85 -1.24
CA ALA A 154 15.31 10.71 -1.00
C ALA A 154 14.29 10.56 -2.12
N GLN A 155 14.03 9.34 -2.56
CA GLN A 155 12.95 9.07 -3.52
C GLN A 155 11.66 8.74 -2.78
N MET A 156 10.61 9.49 -3.10
CA MET A 156 9.24 9.23 -2.67
C MET A 156 8.45 8.72 -3.87
N GLY A 157 7.48 7.86 -3.64
CA GLY A 157 6.62 7.38 -4.72
C GLY A 157 5.47 6.53 -4.22
N GLY A 158 4.63 6.13 -5.16
CA GLY A 158 3.48 5.31 -4.84
C GLY A 158 2.96 4.56 -6.04
N LEU A 159 1.85 3.85 -5.82
CA LEU A 159 1.03 3.23 -6.85
C LEU A 159 -0.29 4.01 -6.89
N ILE A 160 -0.64 4.51 -8.08
CA ILE A 160 -1.93 5.13 -8.36
C ILE A 160 -2.71 4.16 -9.22
N LEU A 161 -3.92 3.82 -8.79
CA LEU A 161 -4.93 3.13 -9.59
C LEU A 161 -6.00 4.14 -9.97
N TRP A 162 -6.19 4.34 -11.26
CA TRP A 162 -7.18 5.23 -11.86
C TRP A 162 -8.25 4.40 -12.56
N PHE A 163 -9.50 4.85 -12.42
CA PHE A 163 -10.69 4.22 -12.94
C PHE A 163 -11.61 5.28 -13.57
N PRO A 164 -12.24 4.99 -14.72
CA PRO A 164 -13.26 5.86 -15.26
C PRO A 164 -14.50 5.88 -14.35
N TYR A 165 -15.21 7.00 -14.33
CA TYR A 165 -16.53 7.08 -13.72
C TYR A 165 -17.56 6.26 -14.50
N ALA A 166 -18.68 5.91 -13.84
CA ALA A 166 -19.73 5.06 -14.39
C ALA A 166 -20.24 5.52 -15.77
N HIS A 167 -20.38 6.83 -15.97
CA HIS A 167 -20.88 7.41 -17.24
C HIS A 167 -19.82 7.50 -18.35
N GLU A 168 -18.57 7.13 -18.09
CA GLU A 168 -17.46 7.26 -19.04
C GLU A 168 -16.61 5.99 -19.19
N ILE A 169 -17.15 4.82 -18.84
CA ILE A 169 -16.44 3.53 -18.86
C ILE A 169 -15.82 3.24 -20.24
N ASP A 170 -16.51 3.62 -21.32
CA ASP A 170 -16.05 3.35 -22.69
C ASP A 170 -14.92 4.27 -23.16
N GLN A 171 -14.68 5.39 -22.46
CA GLN A 171 -13.69 6.37 -22.88
C GLN A 171 -12.27 5.97 -22.40
N PRO A 172 -11.24 6.13 -23.24
CA PRO A 172 -9.87 5.80 -22.86
C PRO A 172 -9.29 6.81 -21.87
N TYR A 173 -8.29 6.39 -21.09
CA TYR A 173 -7.59 7.29 -20.16
C TYR A 173 -6.80 8.38 -20.86
N HIS A 174 -6.86 9.58 -20.29
CA HIS A 174 -6.01 10.70 -20.63
C HIS A 174 -5.51 11.39 -19.35
N LYS A 175 -4.29 11.94 -19.39
CA LYS A 175 -3.66 12.56 -18.22
C LYS A 175 -4.49 13.69 -17.58
N ASN A 176 -5.26 14.41 -18.40
CA ASN A 176 -6.10 15.53 -17.96
C ASN A 176 -7.55 15.10 -17.69
N LYS A 177 -7.83 13.80 -17.68
CA LYS A 177 -9.17 13.27 -17.52
C LYS A 177 -9.42 12.93 -16.06
N GLU A 178 -10.54 13.43 -15.55
CA GLU A 178 -11.00 13.10 -14.22
C GLU A 178 -11.43 11.64 -14.14
N GLY A 179 -11.25 11.04 -12.98
CA GLY A 179 -11.66 9.68 -12.70
C GLY A 179 -11.48 9.38 -11.23
N TRP A 180 -12.00 8.23 -10.83
CA TRP A 180 -11.85 7.77 -9.46
C TRP A 180 -10.44 7.23 -9.27
N VAL A 181 -9.80 7.61 -8.16
CA VAL A 181 -8.39 7.31 -7.91
C VAL A 181 -8.21 6.70 -6.53
N MET A 182 -7.53 5.56 -6.49
CA MET A 182 -6.91 5.05 -5.28
C MET A 182 -5.40 5.30 -5.37
N MET A 183 -4.86 6.05 -4.40
CA MET A 183 -3.42 6.23 -4.25
C MET A 183 -2.94 5.51 -3.01
N VAL A 184 -1.88 4.71 -3.17
CA VAL A 184 -1.18 4.03 -2.09
C VAL A 184 0.31 4.30 -2.23
N SER A 185 1.06 4.34 -1.13
CA SER A 185 2.47 4.74 -1.16
C SER A 185 3.40 3.61 -0.68
N PRO A 186 3.53 2.50 -1.42
CA PRO A 186 4.44 1.40 -1.05
C PRO A 186 5.91 1.80 -1.13
N GLY A 187 6.21 2.94 -1.76
CA GLY A 187 7.54 3.42 -2.06
C GLY A 187 7.74 3.67 -3.56
N PRO A 188 8.90 4.21 -3.96
CA PRO A 188 9.18 4.54 -5.35
C PRO A 188 9.44 3.31 -6.22
N GLY A 189 9.10 3.42 -7.51
CA GLY A 189 9.51 2.50 -8.58
C GLY A 189 9.21 1.03 -8.30
N ILE A 190 10.25 0.24 -7.98
CA ILE A 190 10.16 -1.20 -7.76
C ILE A 190 9.13 -1.58 -6.68
N ALA A 191 9.02 -0.80 -5.61
CA ALA A 191 8.04 -1.08 -4.57
C ALA A 191 6.59 -0.98 -5.10
N ALA A 192 6.30 0.06 -5.88
CA ALA A 192 5.00 0.22 -6.53
C ALA A 192 4.74 -0.87 -7.59
N MET A 193 5.76 -1.27 -8.36
CA MET A 193 5.66 -2.39 -9.29
C MET A 193 5.33 -3.71 -8.57
N ARG A 194 6.02 -4.03 -7.48
CA ARG A 194 5.74 -5.24 -6.68
C ARG A 194 4.34 -5.29 -6.10
N GLN A 195 3.83 -4.13 -5.68
CA GLN A 195 2.47 -4.00 -5.19
C GLN A 195 1.45 -4.16 -6.32
N TRP A 196 1.69 -3.56 -7.49
CA TRP A 196 0.88 -3.76 -8.69
C TRP A 196 0.85 -5.23 -9.14
N GLU A 197 2.00 -5.91 -9.08
CA GLU A 197 2.12 -7.33 -9.40
C GLU A 197 1.28 -8.23 -8.50
N CYS A 198 0.93 -7.80 -7.28
CA CYS A 198 -0.04 -8.54 -6.46
C CYS A 198 -1.43 -8.55 -7.11
N ILE A 199 -1.90 -7.39 -7.59
CA ILE A 199 -3.21 -7.26 -8.24
C ILE A 199 -3.18 -7.96 -9.61
N ARG A 200 -2.16 -7.68 -10.42
CA ARG A 200 -2.01 -8.26 -11.75
C ARG A 200 -1.87 -9.79 -11.71
N SER A 201 -1.01 -10.32 -10.85
CA SER A 201 -0.80 -11.77 -10.74
C SER A 201 -2.05 -12.48 -10.23
N PHE A 202 -2.82 -11.85 -9.35
CA PHE A 202 -4.13 -12.37 -8.98
C PHE A 202 -5.06 -12.50 -10.21
N MET A 203 -5.19 -11.41 -10.97
CA MET A 203 -6.10 -11.34 -12.12
C MET A 203 -5.68 -12.23 -13.28
N GLU A 204 -4.37 -12.43 -13.48
CA GLU A 204 -3.84 -13.10 -14.68
C GLU A 204 -3.33 -14.52 -14.43
N ILE A 205 -2.79 -14.81 -13.24
CA ILE A 205 -2.20 -16.12 -12.90
C ILE A 205 -3.17 -16.86 -11.99
N GLY A 206 -3.41 -16.32 -10.79
CA GLY A 206 -4.30 -16.91 -9.79
C GLY A 206 -3.97 -16.49 -8.36
N PRO A 207 -4.80 -16.89 -7.38
CA PRO A 207 -4.61 -16.59 -5.96
C PRO A 207 -3.30 -17.13 -5.36
N GLU A 208 -2.76 -18.21 -5.93
CA GLU A 208 -1.51 -18.86 -5.50
C GLU A 208 -0.26 -18.03 -5.81
N ALA A 209 -0.33 -17.15 -6.82
CA ALA A 209 0.79 -16.29 -7.20
C ALA A 209 0.97 -15.08 -6.27
N VAL A 210 0.06 -14.90 -5.31
CA VAL A 210 -0.06 -13.69 -4.48
C VAL A 210 0.10 -14.05 -3.01
N PRO A 211 0.83 -13.24 -2.21
CA PRO A 211 0.97 -13.47 -0.78
C PRO A 211 -0.37 -13.60 -0.03
N GLU A 212 -0.34 -14.26 1.14
CA GLU A 212 -1.52 -14.33 2.00
C GLU A 212 -1.86 -12.97 2.62
N PRO A 213 -3.15 -12.57 2.63
CA PRO A 213 -3.58 -11.27 3.13
C PRO A 213 -3.36 -11.17 4.64
N LEU A 214 -2.85 -10.02 5.08
CA LEU A 214 -2.71 -9.68 6.50
C LEU A 214 -2.06 -10.80 7.33
N LYS A 215 -1.14 -11.58 6.73
CA LYS A 215 -0.58 -12.79 7.33
C LYS A 215 -0.04 -12.58 8.75
N GLU A 216 0.72 -11.50 8.94
CA GLU A 216 1.30 -11.13 10.24
C GLU A 216 0.23 -10.74 11.27
N LEU A 217 -0.89 -10.19 10.81
CA LEU A 217 -2.03 -9.81 11.63
C LEU A 217 -2.82 -11.03 12.13
N HIS A 218 -3.01 -12.03 11.27
CA HIS A 218 -3.85 -13.19 11.58
C HIS A 218 -3.09 -14.31 12.29
N GLU A 219 -1.84 -14.57 11.92
CA GLU A 219 -1.13 -15.78 12.37
C GLU A 219 -0.28 -15.58 13.62
N LYS A 220 0.24 -14.36 13.82
CA LYS A 220 1.24 -14.10 14.88
C LYS A 220 0.66 -13.17 15.92
N THR A 221 1.02 -13.37 17.18
CA THR A 221 0.81 -12.34 18.21
C THR A 221 1.81 -11.20 18.01
N GLY A 222 1.52 -9.99 18.51
CA GLY A 222 2.47 -8.87 18.37
C GLY A 222 3.84 -9.17 19.01
N ARG A 223 3.87 -9.97 20.10
CA ARG A 223 5.11 -10.50 20.68
C ARG A 223 5.85 -11.46 19.72
N GLY A 224 5.10 -12.29 18.99
CA GLY A 224 5.66 -13.21 18.00
C GLY A 224 6.31 -12.47 16.83
N VAL A 225 5.64 -11.44 16.30
CA VAL A 225 6.20 -10.56 15.26
C VAL A 225 7.48 -9.90 15.77
N PHE A 226 7.43 -9.27 16.94
CA PHE A 226 8.61 -8.64 17.55
C PHE A 226 9.80 -9.60 17.71
N ASN A 227 9.57 -10.80 18.27
CA ASN A 227 10.64 -11.77 18.49
C ASN A 227 11.31 -12.21 17.19
N GLU A 228 10.53 -12.40 16.12
CA GLU A 228 11.06 -12.78 14.82
C GLU A 228 11.85 -11.64 14.18
N THR A 229 11.31 -10.41 14.20
CA THR A 229 12.00 -9.22 13.66
C THR A 229 13.29 -8.96 14.43
N PHE A 230 13.27 -9.06 15.77
CA PHE A 230 14.45 -8.95 16.61
C PHE A 230 15.49 -10.02 16.29
N LYS A 231 15.07 -11.28 16.11
CA LYS A 231 15.97 -12.37 15.74
C LYS A 231 16.61 -12.13 14.38
N LYS A 232 15.84 -11.73 13.37
CA LYS A 232 16.34 -11.39 12.03
C LYS A 232 17.31 -10.20 12.06
N ALA A 233 16.98 -9.14 12.81
CA ALA A 233 17.85 -7.98 12.97
C ALA A 233 19.17 -8.38 13.64
N ARG A 234 19.12 -9.24 14.66
CA ARG A 234 20.31 -9.75 15.35
C ARG A 234 21.18 -10.60 14.44
N GLU A 235 20.59 -11.50 13.65
CA GLU A 235 21.30 -12.37 12.71
C GLU A 235 21.97 -11.56 11.59
N LYS A 236 21.30 -10.52 11.08
CA LYS A 236 21.77 -9.74 9.93
C LYS A 236 22.73 -8.60 10.31
N HIS A 237 22.50 -7.94 11.44
CA HIS A 237 23.19 -6.69 11.81
C HIS A 237 23.86 -6.75 13.19
N GLY A 238 23.74 -7.88 13.91
CA GLY A 238 24.31 -8.06 15.24
C GLY A 238 23.41 -7.58 16.38
N LEU A 239 23.77 -7.96 17.60
CA LEU A 239 22.95 -7.73 18.80
C LEU A 239 22.77 -6.25 19.13
N LEU A 240 23.84 -5.45 19.03
CA LEU A 240 23.78 -4.02 19.36
C LEU A 240 22.77 -3.28 18.47
N PHE A 241 22.83 -3.54 17.16
CA PHE A 241 21.87 -2.95 16.22
C PHE A 241 20.44 -3.40 16.52
N ALA A 242 20.24 -4.70 16.78
CA ALA A 242 18.92 -5.22 17.13
C ALA A 242 18.36 -4.58 18.41
N LEU A 243 19.18 -4.38 19.45
CA LEU A 243 18.76 -3.71 20.68
C LEU A 243 18.44 -2.22 20.45
N LEU A 244 19.24 -1.51 19.65
CA LEU A 244 19.00 -0.09 19.37
C LEU A 244 17.77 0.12 18.48
N TRP A 245 17.63 -0.67 17.43
CA TRP A 245 16.56 -0.50 16.45
C TRP A 245 15.26 -1.16 16.90
N GLU A 246 15.26 -2.48 17.08
CA GLU A 246 14.05 -3.21 17.45
C GLU A 246 13.71 -3.00 18.93
N GLY A 247 14.71 -2.99 19.81
CA GLY A 247 14.49 -2.72 21.24
C GLY A 247 14.09 -1.27 21.51
N PHE A 248 15.01 -0.33 21.35
CA PHE A 248 14.79 1.06 21.73
C PHE A 248 13.90 1.81 20.73
N ALA A 249 14.25 1.86 19.44
CA ALA A 249 13.50 2.67 18.48
C ALA A 249 12.07 2.11 18.26
N ALA A 250 11.91 0.82 17.98
CA ALA A 250 10.59 0.26 17.70
C ALA A 250 9.70 0.19 18.96
N CYS A 251 10.22 -0.24 20.12
CA CYS A 251 9.38 -0.36 21.32
C CYS A 251 9.18 0.95 22.09
N ILE A 252 10.20 1.81 22.18
CA ILE A 252 10.11 3.05 22.96
C ILE A 252 9.74 4.22 22.05
N LEU A 253 10.57 4.53 21.07
CA LEU A 253 10.40 5.74 20.24
C LEU A 253 9.13 5.70 19.38
N PHE A 254 8.79 4.54 18.82
CA PHE A 254 7.59 4.37 17.97
C PHE A 254 6.45 3.61 18.64
N ASN A 255 6.69 2.95 19.77
CA ASN A 255 5.71 2.12 20.48
C ASN A 255 4.91 1.21 19.52
N MET A 256 5.66 0.44 18.73
CA MET A 256 5.14 -0.40 17.66
C MET A 256 4.15 -1.45 18.18
N LEU A 257 4.36 -1.99 19.38
CA LEU A 257 3.46 -2.98 19.99
C LEU A 257 2.04 -2.42 20.22
N THR A 258 1.94 -1.17 20.68
CA THR A 258 0.63 -0.52 20.86
C THR A 258 -0.01 -0.21 19.52
N TYR A 259 0.78 0.23 18.54
CA TYR A 259 0.30 0.43 17.17
C TYR A 259 -0.22 -0.86 16.55
N GLU A 260 0.50 -1.97 16.67
CA GLU A 260 0.07 -3.27 16.18
C GLU A 260 -1.24 -3.71 16.83
N TRP A 261 -1.40 -3.49 18.12
CA TRP A 261 -2.66 -3.77 18.81
C TRP A 261 -3.82 -2.93 18.26
N LEU A 262 -3.60 -1.61 18.06
CA LEU A 262 -4.59 -0.73 17.43
C LEU A 262 -4.91 -1.16 16.01
N HIS A 263 -3.90 -1.52 15.23
CA HIS A 263 -4.03 -1.98 13.85
C HIS A 263 -4.86 -3.28 13.80
N ARG A 264 -4.56 -4.27 14.64
CA ARG A 264 -5.36 -5.50 14.78
C ARG A 264 -6.80 -5.21 15.14
N LYS A 265 -7.02 -4.33 16.11
CA LYS A 265 -8.37 -3.93 16.51
C LYS A 265 -9.12 -3.26 15.36
N LYS A 266 -8.43 -2.45 14.56
CA LYS A 266 -8.99 -1.74 13.41
C LYS A 266 -9.41 -2.68 12.28
N PHE A 267 -8.61 -3.72 12.03
CA PHE A 267 -8.81 -4.71 10.97
C PHE A 267 -9.53 -5.99 11.43
N ALA A 268 -9.98 -6.05 12.69
CA ALA A 268 -10.75 -7.19 13.19
C ALA A 268 -12.07 -7.39 12.44
N VAL A 269 -12.65 -6.30 11.92
CA VAL A 269 -13.84 -6.32 11.07
C VAL A 269 -13.52 -5.52 9.81
N ILE A 270 -13.32 -6.23 8.71
CA ILE A 270 -13.10 -5.64 7.38
C ILE A 270 -14.46 -5.49 6.71
N PRO A 271 -14.84 -4.30 6.21
CA PRO A 271 -16.14 -4.06 5.57
C PRO A 271 -16.27 -4.86 4.28
N ASP A 272 -17.44 -5.42 4.01
CA ASP A 272 -17.75 -6.17 2.79
C ASP A 272 -18.66 -5.36 1.85
N LEU A 273 -18.89 -5.85 0.64
CA LEU A 273 -19.92 -5.30 -0.24
C LEU A 273 -21.30 -5.65 0.33
N GLU A 274 -22.05 -4.65 0.76
CA GLU A 274 -23.36 -4.82 1.40
C GLU A 274 -24.52 -4.83 0.40
N SER A 275 -24.31 -4.31 -0.82
CA SER A 275 -25.35 -4.22 -1.83
C SER A 275 -25.73 -5.62 -2.35
N PRO A 276 -27.03 -5.91 -2.58
CA PRO A 276 -27.45 -7.19 -3.15
C PRO A 276 -26.77 -7.49 -4.50
N GLU A 277 -26.56 -6.46 -5.31
CA GLU A 277 -25.85 -6.55 -6.57
C GLU A 277 -24.36 -6.89 -6.39
N GLY A 278 -23.68 -6.24 -5.44
CA GLY A 278 -22.28 -6.51 -5.12
C GLY A 278 -22.07 -7.94 -4.60
N ILE A 279 -22.98 -8.41 -3.75
CA ILE A 279 -22.97 -9.79 -3.24
C ILE A 279 -23.18 -10.80 -4.37
N ALA A 280 -24.16 -10.57 -5.25
CA ALA A 280 -24.44 -11.44 -6.39
C ALA A 280 -23.30 -11.43 -7.41
N TRP A 281 -22.72 -10.25 -7.68
CA TRP A 281 -21.59 -10.09 -8.59
C TRP A 281 -20.33 -10.81 -8.09
N SER A 282 -20.15 -10.92 -6.77
CA SER A 282 -19.01 -11.57 -6.12
C SER A 282 -19.06 -13.09 -6.11
N GLN A 283 -20.17 -13.70 -6.55
CA GLN A 283 -20.29 -15.16 -6.63
C GLN A 283 -19.46 -15.75 -7.77
N PRO A 284 -18.90 -16.96 -7.57
CA PRO A 284 -18.10 -17.62 -8.61
C PRO A 284 -18.94 -17.92 -9.85
N LEU A 285 -18.32 -17.74 -11.01
CA LEU A 285 -18.84 -18.12 -12.30
C LEU A 285 -18.38 -19.52 -12.70
N PRO A 286 -19.23 -20.28 -13.41
CA PRO A 286 -18.82 -21.49 -14.10
C PRO A 286 -17.62 -21.24 -15.03
N PRO A 287 -16.64 -22.17 -15.14
CA PRO A 287 -15.43 -21.99 -15.96
C PRO A 287 -15.67 -21.64 -17.43
N ASP A 288 -16.79 -22.09 -18.00
CA ASP A 288 -17.25 -21.79 -19.36
C ASP A 288 -17.67 -20.33 -19.56
N GLN A 289 -18.03 -19.64 -18.47
CA GLN A 289 -18.44 -18.22 -18.48
C GLN A 289 -17.30 -17.26 -18.11
N TRP A 290 -16.08 -17.77 -17.93
CA TRP A 290 -14.96 -16.91 -17.59
C TRP A 290 -14.59 -16.00 -18.76
N ALA A 291 -14.50 -14.71 -18.47
CA ALA A 291 -14.03 -13.73 -19.43
C ALA A 291 -12.59 -14.03 -19.83
N LYS A 292 -12.32 -13.98 -21.13
CA LYS A 292 -10.98 -14.19 -21.69
C LYS A 292 -10.26 -12.87 -21.87
N ARG A 293 -8.93 -12.92 -21.89
CA ARG A 293 -8.07 -11.78 -22.24
C ARG A 293 -8.38 -11.32 -23.66
N SER A 294 -8.25 -10.02 -23.91
CA SER A 294 -8.29 -9.51 -25.28
C SER A 294 -7.09 -10.03 -26.11
N PRO A 295 -7.23 -10.16 -27.44
CA PRO A 295 -6.12 -10.55 -28.30
C PRO A 295 -4.92 -9.59 -28.21
N GLU A 296 -5.20 -8.30 -27.99
CA GLU A 296 -4.17 -7.27 -27.81
C GLU A 296 -3.36 -7.51 -26.53
N LEU A 297 -4.03 -7.87 -25.43
CA LEU A 297 -3.36 -8.19 -24.18
C LEU A 297 -2.52 -9.47 -24.28
N GLU A 298 -3.04 -10.52 -24.90
CA GLU A 298 -2.27 -11.78 -25.06
C GLU A 298 -1.00 -11.56 -25.89
N ALA A 299 -1.08 -10.79 -26.98
CA ALA A 299 0.09 -10.45 -27.79
C ALA A 299 1.11 -9.65 -26.98
N ALA A 300 0.66 -8.64 -26.23
CA ALA A 300 1.52 -7.79 -25.42
C ALA A 300 2.19 -8.56 -24.25
N ILE A 301 1.49 -9.52 -23.63
CA ILE A 301 2.06 -10.39 -22.61
C ILE A 301 3.14 -11.29 -23.22
N ALA A 302 2.85 -11.93 -24.35
CA ALA A 302 3.80 -12.83 -25.00
C ALA A 302 5.10 -12.12 -25.42
N GLU A 303 4.99 -10.92 -26.01
CA GLU A 303 6.16 -10.09 -26.34
C GLU A 303 6.95 -9.72 -25.09
N ARG A 304 6.25 -9.30 -24.02
CA ARG A 304 6.89 -8.90 -22.77
C ARG A 304 7.61 -10.04 -22.07
N GLU A 305 7.05 -11.24 -22.07
CA GLU A 305 7.67 -12.42 -21.47
C GLU A 305 8.94 -12.85 -22.22
N GLN A 306 8.95 -12.74 -23.55
CA GLN A 306 10.15 -12.98 -24.36
C GLN A 306 11.26 -11.98 -24.04
N ASP A 307 10.91 -10.69 -23.93
CA ASP A 307 11.86 -9.64 -23.54
C ASP A 307 12.47 -9.90 -22.17
N LEU A 308 11.63 -10.25 -21.18
CA LEU A 308 12.09 -10.54 -19.82
C LEU A 308 13.00 -11.77 -19.78
N ALA A 309 12.66 -12.83 -20.53
CA ALA A 309 13.51 -14.01 -20.66
C ALA A 309 14.88 -13.67 -21.26
N ALA A 310 14.91 -12.86 -22.32
CA ALA A 310 16.15 -12.41 -22.96
C ALA A 310 17.01 -11.54 -22.02
N LEU A 311 16.40 -10.67 -21.21
CA LEU A 311 17.09 -9.86 -20.20
C LEU A 311 17.70 -10.72 -19.09
N ASN A 312 16.95 -11.71 -18.59
CA ASN A 312 17.42 -12.63 -17.56
C ASN A 312 18.60 -13.47 -18.07
N ALA A 313 18.53 -13.98 -19.31
CA ALA A 313 19.61 -14.76 -19.93
C ALA A 313 20.92 -13.95 -20.04
N LYS A 314 20.83 -12.67 -20.42
CA LYS A 314 21.99 -11.77 -20.48
C LYS A 314 22.60 -11.50 -19.10
N GLN A 315 21.78 -11.33 -18.07
CA GLN A 315 22.29 -11.14 -16.70
C GLN A 315 23.02 -12.37 -16.18
N THR A 316 22.51 -13.58 -16.46
CA THR A 316 23.17 -14.83 -16.07
C THR A 316 24.49 -15.07 -16.82
N SER A 317 24.63 -14.62 -18.07
CA SER A 317 25.90 -14.77 -18.81
C SER A 317 26.99 -13.77 -18.38
N HIS A 318 26.63 -12.67 -17.74
CA HIS A 318 27.60 -11.69 -17.22
C HIS A 318 28.03 -11.95 -15.77
N THR A 319 27.36 -12.88 -15.08
CA THR A 319 27.64 -13.25 -13.68
C THR A 319 28.33 -14.61 -13.54
N ALA A 320 28.51 -15.33 -14.65
CA ALA A 320 29.33 -16.53 -14.77
C ALA A 320 30.72 -16.20 -15.32
#